data_AF-A0A8T6MBP4-F1
#
_entry.id   AF-A0A8T6MBP4-F1
#
_cell.length_a   1.000
_cell.length_b   1.000
_cell.length_c   1.000
_cell.angle_alpha   90.00
_cell.angle_beta   90.00
_cell.angle_gamma   90.00
#
_symmetry.space_group_name_H-M   'P 1'
#
loop_
_entity.id
_entity.type
_entity.pdbx_description
1 polymer ?
#
loop_
_entity_poly.entity_id
_entity_poly.type
_entity_poly.pdbx_seq_one_letter_code
_entity_poly.pdbx_strand_id
1 'polypeptide(L)'
;MYKNNSPKESKNFNFLELQTMAYKNGNFLMVETEKTIEQCLDFCSEFHTIGSDFALLALLKHKKVFTYGYHFYAGFNLTEDRQQFSKRKLSLEELILGAIMLYPRYITPNNNSFTNVFKAIEYQHLMDNQPTKKQSFLKRLFI
;
A
#
# COMPACT_ATOMS: atom_id res chain seq x y z
N MET A 1 -5.67 35.71 -15.33
CA MET A 1 -6.96 35.07 -15.00
C MET A 1 -6.73 33.57 -15.22
N TYR A 2 -6.57 32.69 -14.23
CA TYR A 2 -7.32 32.47 -12.99
C TYR A 2 -6.43 32.58 -11.74
N LYS A 3 -6.88 33.37 -10.75
CA LYS A 3 -6.45 33.24 -9.35
C LYS A 3 -7.52 32.40 -8.65
N ASN A 4 -7.23 31.14 -8.34
CA ASN A 4 -8.03 30.36 -7.40
C ASN A 4 -7.34 30.39 -6.03
N ASN A 5 -7.61 31.48 -5.30
CA ASN A 5 -7.44 31.52 -3.85
C ASN A 5 -8.68 30.89 -3.22
N SER A 6 -8.57 29.62 -2.84
CA SER A 6 -9.42 29.04 -1.81
C SER A 6 -8.51 28.12 -0.99
N PRO A 7 -8.48 28.23 0.35
CA PRO A 7 -7.73 27.29 1.15
C PRO A 7 -8.38 25.93 0.90
N LYS A 8 -7.69 25.02 0.19
CA LYS A 8 -8.09 23.62 0.19
C LYS A 8 -7.76 23.11 1.58
N GLU A 9 -8.67 23.32 2.53
CA GLU A 9 -8.71 22.56 3.76
C GLU A 9 -8.66 21.09 3.35
N SER A 10 -7.53 20.44 3.60
CA SER A 10 -7.46 18.99 3.56
C SER A 10 -8.31 18.49 4.71
N LYS A 11 -9.61 18.32 4.48
CA LYS A 11 -10.46 17.59 5.41
C LYS A 11 -9.86 16.19 5.56
N ASN A 12 -9.29 15.92 6.72
CA ASN A 12 -8.92 14.58 7.13
C ASN A 12 -10.21 13.81 7.38
N PHE A 13 -10.72 13.18 6.33
CA PHE A 13 -11.88 12.31 6.46
C PHE A 13 -11.49 11.09 7.28
N ASN A 14 -12.22 10.83 8.36
CA ASN A 14 -12.06 9.59 9.09
C ASN A 14 -12.79 8.45 8.36
N PHE A 15 -12.46 7.21 8.70
CA PHE A 15 -13.04 6.02 8.05
C PHE A 15 -14.57 5.98 8.14
N LEU A 16 -15.14 6.46 9.25
CA LEU A 16 -16.59 6.50 9.47
C LEU A 16 -17.28 7.55 8.58
N GLU A 17 -16.63 8.67 8.31
CA GLU A 17 -17.10 9.70 7.38
C GLU A 17 -17.04 9.20 5.94
N LEU A 18 -15.98 8.50 5.55
CA LEU A 18 -15.88 7.87 4.24
C LEU A 18 -16.95 6.79 4.06
N GLN A 19 -17.20 5.97 5.08
CA GLN A 19 -18.27 4.98 5.09
C GLN A 19 -19.65 5.65 4.99
N THR A 20 -19.90 6.71 5.76
CA THR A 20 -21.16 7.47 5.73
C THR A 20 -21.39 8.15 4.38
N MET A 21 -20.34 8.71 3.77
CA MET A 21 -20.38 9.31 2.43
C MET A 21 -20.58 8.27 1.33
N ALA A 22 -19.98 7.09 1.47
CA ALA A 22 -20.18 5.95 0.58
C ALA A 22 -21.65 5.50 0.58
N TYR A 23 -22.25 5.33 1.77
CA TYR A 23 -23.66 4.95 1.92
C TYR A 23 -24.63 6.03 1.41
N LYS A 24 -24.34 7.32 1.63
CA LYS A 24 -25.24 8.42 1.21
C LYS A 24 -25.32 8.65 -0.29
N ASN A 25 -24.29 8.29 -1.05
CA ASN A 25 -24.18 8.63 -2.47
C ASN A 25 -24.61 7.51 -3.44
N GLY A 26 -25.21 6.42 -2.95
CA GLY A 26 -25.88 5.40 -3.78
C GLY A 26 -25.01 4.55 -4.72
N ASN A 27 -23.72 4.90 -4.89
CA ASN A 27 -22.80 4.26 -5.84
C ASN A 27 -21.68 3.45 -5.19
N PHE A 28 -21.64 3.34 -3.85
CA PHE A 28 -20.74 2.46 -3.12
C PHE A 28 -21.58 1.49 -2.29
N LEU A 29 -21.44 0.20 -2.59
CA LEU A 29 -22.38 -0.83 -2.11
C LEU A 29 -22.00 -1.39 -0.72
N MET A 30 -20.70 -1.41 -0.39
CA MET A 30 -20.21 -2.13 0.79
C MET A 30 -18.83 -1.64 1.23
N VAL A 31 -18.60 -1.58 2.54
CA VAL A 31 -17.29 -1.45 3.16
C VAL A 31 -16.97 -2.77 3.86
N GLU A 32 -15.88 -3.41 3.48
CA GLU A 32 -15.44 -4.68 4.06
C GLU A 32 -14.49 -4.40 5.24
N THR A 33 -14.79 -5.01 6.39
CA THR A 33 -14.06 -4.79 7.65
C THR A 33 -13.56 -6.08 8.28
N GLU A 34 -13.99 -7.22 7.78
CA GLU A 34 -13.65 -8.53 8.35
C GLU A 34 -12.59 -9.26 7.53
N LYS A 35 -12.50 -8.96 6.23
CA LYS A 35 -11.50 -9.56 5.33
C LYS A 35 -10.22 -8.74 5.24
N THR A 36 -9.11 -9.43 4.97
CA THR A 36 -7.84 -8.76 4.61
C THR A 36 -7.95 -8.15 3.22
N ILE A 37 -7.10 -7.16 2.93
CA ILE A 37 -7.04 -6.56 1.60
C ILE A 37 -6.73 -7.58 0.51
N GLU A 38 -5.88 -8.58 0.81
CA GLU A 38 -5.51 -9.65 -0.12
C GLU A 38 -6.73 -10.49 -0.52
N GLN A 39 -7.58 -10.82 0.44
CA GLN A 39 -8.84 -11.52 0.21
C GLN A 39 -9.82 -10.65 -0.59
N CYS A 40 -9.92 -9.35 -0.27
CA CYS A 40 -10.76 -8.41 -1.03
C CYS A 40 -10.32 -8.30 -2.49
N LEU A 41 -9.01 -8.33 -2.75
CA LEU A 41 -8.48 -8.24 -4.11
C LEU A 41 -8.92 -9.43 -4.98
N ASP A 42 -9.16 -10.61 -4.41
CA ASP A 42 -9.62 -11.76 -5.19
C ASP A 42 -11.01 -11.53 -5.82
N PHE A 43 -11.86 -10.76 -5.16
CA PHE A 43 -13.20 -10.40 -5.63
C PHE A 43 -13.25 -9.11 -6.46
N CYS A 44 -12.14 -8.38 -6.59
CA CYS A 44 -12.11 -7.13 -7.36
C CYS A 44 -11.66 -7.35 -8.81
N SER A 45 -12.23 -6.58 -9.73
CA SER A 45 -11.78 -6.47 -11.13
C SER A 45 -10.79 -5.33 -11.32
N GLU A 46 -11.05 -4.18 -10.68
CA GLU A 46 -10.26 -2.96 -10.76
C GLU A 46 -9.94 -2.44 -9.35
N PHE A 47 -8.72 -1.93 -9.17
CA PHE A 47 -8.26 -1.33 -7.92
C PHE A 47 -7.98 0.15 -8.13
N HIS A 48 -8.60 1.01 -7.32
CA HIS A 48 -8.53 2.46 -7.45
C HIS A 48 -7.86 3.05 -6.22
N THR A 49 -6.83 3.89 -6.42
CA THR A 49 -6.12 4.48 -5.28
C THR A 49 -5.54 5.86 -5.57
N ILE A 50 -5.39 6.68 -4.53
CA ILE A 50 -4.62 7.93 -4.60
C ILE A 50 -3.13 7.66 -4.37
N GLY A 51 -2.78 6.73 -3.47
CA GLY A 51 -1.41 6.48 -3.06
C GLY A 51 -1.27 5.42 -1.98
N SER A 52 -2.07 4.35 -2.04
CA SER A 52 -1.93 3.22 -1.12
C SER A 52 -0.85 2.26 -1.60
N ASP A 53 -0.04 1.74 -0.68
CA ASP A 53 0.93 0.68 -0.98
C ASP A 53 0.27 -0.64 -1.41
N PHE A 54 -1.01 -0.85 -1.08
CA PHE A 54 -1.77 -2.02 -1.52
C PHE A 54 -1.96 -2.09 -3.03
N ALA A 55 -1.70 -1.01 -3.77
CA ALA A 55 -1.62 -1.04 -5.22
C ALA A 55 -0.55 -2.03 -5.71
N LEU A 56 0.56 -2.18 -4.97
CA LEU A 56 1.60 -3.14 -5.34
C LEU A 56 1.09 -4.60 -5.22
N LEU A 57 0.28 -4.90 -4.20
CA LEU A 57 -0.39 -6.20 -4.05
C LEU A 57 -1.41 -6.43 -5.19
N ALA A 58 -2.15 -5.38 -5.58
CA ALA A 58 -3.09 -5.46 -6.68
C ALA A 58 -2.38 -5.74 -8.02
N LEU A 59 -1.24 -5.07 -8.27
CA LEU A 59 -0.39 -5.32 -9.44
C LEU A 59 0.17 -6.76 -9.45
N LEU A 60 0.64 -7.25 -8.29
CA LEU A 60 1.11 -8.62 -8.10
C LEU A 60 0.02 -9.66 -8.40
N LYS A 61 -1.24 -9.37 -8.07
CA LYS A 61 -2.41 -10.19 -8.42
C LYS A 61 -2.93 -9.94 -9.85
N HIS A 62 -2.16 -9.23 -10.68
CA HIS A 62 -2.49 -8.88 -12.06
C HIS A 62 -3.84 -8.15 -12.20
N LYS A 63 -4.23 -7.37 -11.18
CA LYS A 63 -5.43 -6.54 -11.23
C LYS A 63 -5.16 -5.26 -12.01
N LYS A 64 -6.20 -4.70 -12.63
CA LYS A 64 -6.10 -3.39 -13.28
C LYS A 64 -6.09 -2.30 -12.20
N VAL A 65 -5.01 -1.52 -12.15
CA VAL A 65 -4.79 -0.53 -11.09
C VAL A 65 -4.90 0.88 -11.67
N PHE A 66 -5.71 1.72 -11.04
CA PHE A 66 -5.85 3.14 -11.36
C PHE A 66 -5.25 4.00 -10.26
N THR A 67 -4.37 4.92 -10.64
CA THR A 67 -3.68 5.81 -9.70
C THR A 67 -4.10 7.26 -9.95
N TYR A 68 -4.60 7.93 -8.91
CA TYR A 68 -5.05 9.33 -8.97
C TYR A 68 -4.01 10.33 -8.45
N GLY A 69 -2.99 9.87 -7.72
CA GLY A 69 -1.92 10.70 -7.16
C GLY A 69 -0.53 10.42 -7.78
N TYR A 70 0.49 11.02 -7.18
CA TYR A 70 1.89 10.79 -7.54
C TYR A 70 2.49 9.79 -6.57
N HIS A 71 2.63 8.53 -7.00
CA HIS A 71 3.19 7.46 -6.18
C HIS A 71 4.36 6.76 -6.87
N PHE A 72 5.19 6.04 -6.10
CA PHE A 72 6.43 5.43 -6.60
C PHE A 72 6.22 4.36 -7.68
N TYR A 73 5.03 3.78 -7.79
CA TYR A 73 4.67 2.76 -8.79
C TYR A 73 3.97 3.33 -10.04
N ALA A 74 3.68 4.64 -10.06
CA ALA A 74 2.99 5.30 -11.16
C ALA A 74 3.96 5.80 -12.25
N GLY A 75 3.46 5.95 -13.48
CA GLY A 75 4.20 6.48 -14.62
C GLY A 75 5.11 5.48 -15.32
N PHE A 76 4.99 4.19 -15.00
CA PHE A 76 5.79 3.09 -15.57
C PHE A 76 5.02 2.22 -16.57
N ASN A 77 3.82 2.63 -16.96
CA ASN A 77 2.92 1.88 -17.84
C ASN A 77 2.46 0.53 -17.25
N LEU A 78 2.44 0.44 -15.91
CA LEU A 78 1.89 -0.68 -15.14
C LEU A 78 0.52 -0.33 -14.54
N THR A 79 0.18 0.95 -14.49
CA THR A 79 -1.04 1.51 -13.90
C THR A 79 -1.72 2.47 -14.88
N GLU A 80 -3.03 2.64 -14.72
CA GLU A 80 -3.82 3.66 -15.39
C GLU A 80 -3.73 4.97 -14.59
N ASP A 81 -2.75 5.79 -14.96
CA ASP A 81 -2.44 7.03 -14.23
C ASP A 81 -3.32 8.19 -14.68
N ARG A 82 -3.94 8.88 -13.71
CA ARG A 82 -4.70 10.12 -13.97
C ARG A 82 -3.84 11.38 -13.92
N GLN A 83 -2.65 11.27 -13.34
CA GLN A 83 -1.64 12.33 -13.35
C GLN A 83 -0.73 12.21 -14.58
N GLN A 84 -0.08 13.30 -14.95
CA GLN A 84 0.85 13.32 -16.08
C GLN A 84 2.25 12.91 -15.62
N PHE A 85 2.79 11.86 -16.21
CA PHE A 85 4.17 11.40 -15.99
C PHE A 85 4.96 11.43 -17.29
N SER A 86 6.29 11.56 -17.18
CA SER A 86 7.16 11.13 -18.27
C SER A 86 6.97 9.64 -18.46
N LYS A 87 6.59 9.22 -19.68
CA LYS A 87 6.30 7.83 -19.99
C LYS A 87 7.59 7.01 -19.88
N ARG A 88 7.73 6.30 -18.77
CA ARG A 88 8.79 5.31 -18.53
C ARG A 88 8.17 3.93 -18.67
N LYS A 89 9.02 2.91 -18.88
CA LYS A 89 8.60 1.52 -18.88
C LYS A 89 9.46 0.76 -17.89
N LEU A 90 8.80 0.02 -17.02
CA LEU A 90 9.41 -1.01 -16.18
C LEU A 90 8.53 -2.26 -16.27
N SER A 91 9.15 -3.43 -16.13
CA SER A 91 8.41 -4.64 -15.83
C SER A 91 7.89 -4.59 -14.38
N LEU A 92 6.88 -5.41 -14.08
CA LEU A 92 6.36 -5.53 -12.72
C LEU A 92 7.46 -6.03 -11.77
N GLU A 93 8.27 -6.98 -12.22
CA GLU A 93 9.39 -7.54 -11.48
C GLU A 93 10.46 -6.49 -11.19
N GLU A 94 10.80 -5.63 -12.15
CA GLU A 94 11.76 -4.54 -11.94
C GLU A 94 11.27 -3.53 -10.90
N LEU A 95 9.97 -3.19 -10.94
CA LEU A 95 9.35 -2.33 -9.94
C LEU A 95 9.43 -2.95 -8.54
N ILE A 96 9.07 -4.24 -8.41
CA ILE A 96 9.10 -4.97 -7.14
C ILE A 96 10.53 -5.10 -6.62
N LEU A 97 11.48 -5.45 -7.50
CA LEU A 97 12.89 -5.53 -7.16
C LEU A 97 13.40 -4.19 -6.62
N GLY A 98 13.06 -3.09 -7.29
CA GLY A 98 13.40 -1.75 -6.83
C GLY A 98 12.77 -1.44 -5.47
N ALA A 99 11.45 -1.61 -5.33
CA ALA A 99 10.69 -1.18 -4.17
C ALA A 99 10.90 -2.04 -2.92
N ILE A 100 11.09 -3.35 -3.09
CA ILE A 100 11.17 -4.31 -1.98
C ILE A 100 12.61 -4.79 -1.77
N MET A 101 13.41 -5.01 -2.82
CA MET A 101 14.73 -5.62 -2.64
C MET A 101 15.87 -4.61 -2.55
N LEU A 102 15.85 -3.57 -3.39
CA LEU A 102 16.99 -2.65 -3.54
C LEU A 102 16.87 -1.36 -2.72
N TYR A 103 15.67 -0.77 -2.65
CA TYR A 103 15.43 0.49 -1.95
C TYR A 103 15.47 0.37 -0.42
N PRO A 104 14.77 -0.59 0.22
CA PRO A 104 14.69 -0.64 1.68
C PRO A 104 15.94 -1.28 2.31
N ARG A 105 16.24 -0.89 3.54
CA ARG A 105 17.25 -1.55 4.38
C ARG A 105 16.57 -2.40 5.43
N TYR A 106 16.88 -3.68 5.45
CA TYR A 106 16.35 -4.62 6.43
C TYR A 106 17.28 -4.73 7.63
N ILE A 107 16.69 -4.89 8.81
CA ILE A 107 17.42 -5.14 10.06
C ILE A 107 16.90 -6.42 10.71
N THR A 108 17.79 -7.20 11.29
CA THR A 108 17.41 -8.40 12.03
C THR A 108 16.94 -7.99 13.44
N PRO A 109 15.74 -8.39 13.89
CA PRO A 109 15.19 -7.99 15.18
C PRO A 109 16.06 -8.35 16.38
N ASN A 110 16.88 -9.39 16.32
CA ASN A 110 17.57 -9.94 17.50
C ASN A 110 18.88 -9.22 17.83
N ASN A 111 19.54 -8.64 16.83
CA ASN A 111 20.88 -8.07 16.98
C ASN A 111 21.04 -6.72 16.24
N ASN A 112 19.96 -6.15 15.71
CA ASN A 112 19.94 -4.90 14.92
C ASN A 112 20.95 -4.85 13.77
N SER A 113 21.40 -6.02 13.29
CA SER A 113 22.35 -6.09 12.17
C SER A 113 21.62 -5.95 10.84
N PHE A 114 22.25 -5.27 9.87
CA PHE A 114 21.71 -5.18 8.53
C PHE A 114 21.56 -6.56 7.89
N THR A 115 20.47 -6.74 7.16
CA THR A 115 20.13 -7.99 6.49
C THR A 115 19.46 -7.71 5.14
N ASN A 116 19.05 -8.75 4.43
CA ASN A 116 18.33 -8.65 3.16
C ASN A 116 16.86 -9.08 3.32
N VAL A 117 16.06 -8.82 2.28
CA VAL A 117 14.64 -9.16 2.25
C VAL A 117 14.39 -10.66 2.49
N PHE A 118 15.21 -11.55 1.92
CA PHE A 118 15.01 -13.00 2.03
C PHE A 118 15.09 -13.47 3.48
N LYS A 119 16.12 -13.03 4.22
CA LYS A 119 16.26 -13.32 5.65
C LYS A 119 15.16 -12.67 6.48
N ALA A 120 14.69 -11.48 6.10
CA ALA A 120 13.58 -10.82 6.79
C ALA A 120 12.27 -11.61 6.64
N ILE A 121 11.99 -12.13 5.44
CA ILE A 121 10.83 -13.00 5.17
C ILE A 121 10.95 -14.31 5.94
N GLU A 122 12.13 -14.96 5.90
CA GLU A 122 12.38 -16.20 6.65
C GLU A 122 12.14 -15.98 8.15
N TYR A 123 12.67 -14.89 8.71
CA TYR A 123 12.43 -14.54 10.10
C TYR A 123 10.94 -14.36 10.41
N GLN A 124 10.21 -13.62 9.57
CA GLN A 124 8.76 -13.43 9.75
C GLN A 124 8.01 -14.77 9.72
N HIS A 125 8.32 -15.63 8.75
CA HIS A 125 7.72 -16.96 8.65
C HIS A 125 8.01 -17.83 9.87
N LEU A 126 9.23 -17.77 10.42
CA LEU A 126 9.57 -18.47 11.66
C LEU A 126 8.78 -17.94 12.85
N MET A 127 8.51 -16.63 12.92
CA MET A 127 7.73 -16.03 14.00
C MET A 127 6.24 -16.37 13.90
N ASP A 128 5.66 -16.36 12.70
CA ASP A 128 4.24 -16.68 12.49
C ASP A 128 3.91 -18.14 12.86
N ASN A 129 4.89 -19.03 12.72
CA ASN A 129 4.76 -20.46 13.05
C ASN A 129 5.11 -20.81 14.51
N GLN A 130 5.47 -19.84 15.35
CA GLN A 130 5.67 -20.07 16.79
C GLN A 130 4.39 -19.83 17.59
N PRO A 131 4.11 -20.64 18.64
CA PRO A 131 3.01 -20.35 19.56
C PRO A 131 3.25 -19.00 20.22
N THR A 132 2.33 -18.05 19.99
CA THR A 132 2.48 -16.63 20.31
C THR A 132 2.96 -16.39 21.74
N LYS A 133 4.22 -15.98 21.93
CA LYS A 133 4.62 -15.22 23.12
C LYS A 133 4.27 -13.75 22.86
N LYS A 134 3.29 -13.21 23.59
CA LYS A 134 3.02 -11.77 23.65
C LYS A 134 4.29 -11.03 24.09
N GLN A 135 5.14 -10.65 23.16
CA GLN A 135 6.22 -9.71 23.41
C GLN A 135 5.71 -8.31 23.10
N SER A 136 5.54 -7.54 24.17
CA SER A 136 5.11 -6.15 24.12
C SER A 136 6.09 -5.31 23.31
N PHE A 137 5.58 -4.72 22.22
CA PHE A 137 6.28 -3.78 21.32
C PHE A 137 6.90 -2.59 22.09
N LEU A 138 6.31 -2.23 23.24
CA LEU A 138 6.76 -1.10 24.08
C LEU A 138 8.11 -1.32 24.79
N LYS A 139 8.63 -2.56 24.85
CA LYS A 139 9.96 -2.79 25.45
C LYS A 139 11.14 -2.44 24.54
N ARG A 140 10.92 -2.22 23.24
CA ARG A 140 11.98 -1.90 22.27
C ARG A 140 12.16 -0.42 21.94
N LEU A 141 11.18 0.42 22.29
CA LEU A 141 11.22 1.85 21.93
C LEU A 141 11.95 2.72 22.99
N PHE A 142 12.33 2.15 24.13
CA PHE A 142 12.95 2.86 25.27
C PHE A 142 14.29 2.25 25.72
N ILE A 143 15.10 1.76 24.79
CA ILE A 143 16.55 1.54 24.97
C ILE A 143 17.24 2.22 23.78
#